data_AF-A0A7X3VLZ7-F1
#
_entry.id   AF-A0A7X3VLZ7-F1
#
_cell.length_a   1.000
_cell.length_b   1.000
_cell.length_c   1.000
_cell.angle_alpha   90.00
_cell.angle_beta   90.00
_cell.angle_gamma   90.00
#
_symmetry.space_group_name_H-M   'P 1'
#
loop_
_entity.id
_entity.type
_entity.pdbx_description
1 polymer ?
#
loop_
_entity_poly.entity_id
_entity_poly.type
_entity_poly.pdbx_seq_one_letter_code
_entity_poly.pdbx_strand_id
1 'polypeptide(L)'
;MKKITAFTILIGLTLTVVIYFGYLNREPQAPIVIYKATTPLPKTENRTEKTSNTQQDTRAGRLSETGEITQDAIHIEPVDLPHRLNDFGSFNDPLGETEVIHAENEGIQAESPFGYGPYPEVPADYPWQPIWTLSDEDRAHYAQAHPDGERGIELMQRVGIKLWQMGQNFTGIAYSSNGRIYPNFPDTVYVDVQQTETGTSISVTGSFISEEDMELIKNGGTPPGITVKDMSEGIEPFSFLDL
;
A
#
# COMPACT_ATOMS: atom_id res chain seq x y z
N MET A 1 -16.28 -14.30 -54.67
CA MET A 1 -15.72 -14.37 -53.30
C MET A 1 -14.29 -13.80 -53.22
N LYS A 2 -14.09 -12.48 -53.42
CA LYS A 2 -12.75 -11.83 -53.32
C LYS A 2 -12.73 -10.49 -52.53
N LYS A 3 -13.85 -10.08 -51.93
CA LYS A 3 -13.98 -8.77 -51.27
C LYS A 3 -13.67 -8.77 -49.76
N ILE A 4 -13.56 -9.95 -49.14
CA ILE A 4 -13.40 -10.06 -47.67
C ILE A 4 -11.95 -9.77 -47.25
N THR A 5 -10.96 -10.07 -48.09
CA THR A 5 -9.53 -9.98 -47.74
C THR A 5 -9.00 -8.55 -47.62
N ALA A 6 -9.61 -7.58 -48.33
CA ALA A 6 -9.16 -6.19 -48.29
C ALA A 6 -9.59 -5.45 -47.01
N PHE A 7 -10.71 -5.87 -46.40
CA PHE A 7 -11.26 -5.19 -45.22
C PHE A 7 -10.46 -5.51 -43.94
N THR A 8 -9.97 -6.75 -43.82
CA THR A 8 -9.19 -7.21 -42.66
C THR A 8 -7.82 -6.52 -42.58
N ILE A 9 -7.19 -6.24 -43.72
CA ILE A 9 -5.87 -5.58 -43.78
C ILE A 9 -5.98 -4.12 -43.33
N LEU A 10 -7.08 -3.44 -43.65
CA LEU A 10 -7.28 -2.03 -43.30
C LEU A 10 -7.46 -1.85 -41.78
N ILE A 11 -8.20 -2.74 -41.11
CA ILE A 11 -8.41 -2.69 -39.65
C ILE A 11 -7.08 -2.89 -38.89
N GLY A 12 -6.25 -3.85 -39.34
CA GLY A 12 -4.94 -4.11 -38.71
C GLY A 12 -3.98 -2.93 -38.79
N LEU A 13 -4.01 -2.16 -39.89
CA LEU A 13 -3.21 -0.95 -40.06
C LEU A 13 -3.69 0.21 -39.18
N THR A 14 -5.00 0.36 -38.98
CA THR A 14 -5.51 1.42 -38.10
C THR A 14 -5.16 1.18 -36.63
N LEU A 15 -5.17 -0.08 -36.18
CA LEU A 15 -4.88 -0.43 -34.78
C LEU A 15 -3.41 -0.20 -34.42
N THR A 16 -2.49 -0.53 -35.32
CA THR A 16 -1.05 -0.31 -35.10
C THR A 16 -0.70 1.18 -35.04
N VAL A 17 -1.36 2.03 -35.84
CA VAL A 17 -1.15 3.48 -35.82
C VAL A 17 -1.62 4.10 -34.50
N VAL A 18 -2.77 3.69 -33.96
CA VAL A 18 -3.27 4.21 -32.67
C VAL A 18 -2.34 3.84 -31.51
N ILE A 19 -1.85 2.59 -31.47
CA ILE A 19 -0.89 2.15 -30.45
C ILE A 19 0.41 2.95 -30.54
N TYR A 20 0.92 3.18 -31.76
CA TYR A 20 2.15 3.94 -31.98
C TYR A 20 2.04 5.41 -31.52
N PHE A 21 0.94 6.09 -31.84
CA PHE A 21 0.72 7.47 -31.38
C PHE A 21 0.47 7.56 -29.87
N GLY A 22 -0.15 6.56 -29.25
CA GLY A 22 -0.28 6.48 -27.78
C GLY A 22 1.09 6.36 -27.09
N TYR A 23 2.05 5.68 -27.72
CA TYR A 23 3.40 5.55 -27.19
C TYR A 23 4.23 6.84 -27.33
N LEU A 24 4.09 7.55 -28.45
CA LEU A 24 4.81 8.81 -28.69
C LEU A 24 4.30 10.00 -27.87
N ASN A 25 3.03 9.99 -27.47
CA ASN A 25 2.43 11.09 -26.71
C ASN A 25 2.52 10.93 -25.18
N ARG A 26 3.28 9.95 -24.67
CA ARG A 26 3.60 9.92 -23.24
C ARG A 26 4.64 11.01 -22.96
N GLU A 27 4.20 12.12 -22.39
CA GLU A 27 5.13 13.13 -21.91
C GLU A 27 6.10 12.50 -20.89
N PRO A 28 7.40 12.80 -20.98
CA PRO A 28 8.36 12.33 -19.99
C PRO A 28 8.00 12.93 -18.64
N GLN A 29 7.51 12.09 -17.73
CA GLN A 29 7.28 12.44 -16.33
C GLN A 29 8.59 12.97 -15.74
N ALA A 30 8.55 14.13 -15.10
CA ALA A 30 9.72 14.72 -14.46
C ALA A 30 10.27 13.74 -13.39
N PRO A 31 11.59 13.61 -13.24
CA PRO A 31 12.17 12.73 -12.23
C PRO A 31 11.75 13.18 -10.83
N ILE A 32 11.12 12.28 -10.08
CA ILE A 32 10.80 12.50 -8.68
C ILE A 32 12.10 12.42 -7.88
N VAL A 33 12.56 13.56 -7.38
CA VAL A 33 13.72 13.63 -6.48
C VAL A 33 13.25 13.20 -5.10
N ILE A 34 13.54 11.94 -4.71
CA ILE A 34 13.35 11.49 -3.34
C ILE A 34 14.44 12.16 -2.50
N TYR A 35 14.06 13.19 -1.75
CA TYR A 35 14.92 13.76 -0.72
C TYR A 35 15.07 12.69 0.38
N LYS A 36 16.26 12.10 0.51
CA LYS A 36 16.63 11.45 1.77
C LYS A 36 16.50 12.54 2.84
N ALA A 37 15.47 12.45 3.66
CA ALA A 37 15.35 13.27 4.86
C ALA A 37 16.48 12.84 5.81
N THR A 38 17.69 13.35 5.60
CA THR A 38 18.70 13.43 6.66
C THR A 38 18.25 14.52 7.61
N THR A 39 17.20 14.24 8.38
CA THR A 39 16.97 14.98 9.62
C THR A 39 18.16 14.62 10.50
N PRO A 40 19.08 15.56 10.79
CA PRO A 40 20.17 15.25 11.71
C PRO A 40 19.53 14.88 13.05
N LEU A 41 19.84 13.68 13.53
CA LEU A 41 19.46 13.24 14.87
C LEU A 41 19.76 14.37 15.85
N PRO A 42 18.79 14.80 16.69
CA PRO A 42 19.07 15.80 17.70
C PRO A 42 20.24 15.27 18.53
N LYS A 43 21.35 16.02 18.55
CA LYS A 43 22.46 15.73 19.45
C LYS A 43 21.85 15.68 20.84
N THR A 44 21.89 14.51 21.46
CA THR A 44 21.60 14.34 22.88
C THR A 44 22.58 15.22 23.65
N GLU A 45 22.14 16.42 23.96
CA GLU A 45 22.87 17.35 24.81
C GLU A 45 22.78 16.75 26.21
N ASN A 46 23.84 16.05 26.62
CA ASN A 46 24.02 15.58 27.99
C ASN A 46 24.06 16.81 28.91
N ARG A 47 22.88 17.26 29.34
CA ARG A 47 22.71 18.28 30.36
C ARG A 47 23.15 17.67 31.69
N THR A 48 24.42 17.82 32.01
CA THR A 48 24.95 17.54 33.35
C THR A 48 24.33 18.53 34.32
N GLU A 49 23.33 18.09 35.08
CA GLU A 49 22.86 18.81 36.25
C GLU A 49 24.00 18.89 37.27
N LYS A 50 24.48 20.12 37.52
CA LYS A 50 25.31 20.42 38.68
C LYS A 50 24.43 20.34 39.93
N THR A 51 24.51 19.24 40.66
CA THR A 51 24.18 19.23 42.09
C THR A 51 25.47 19.42 42.89
N SER A 52 25.45 20.44 43.75
CA SER A 52 26.56 20.79 44.64
C SER A 52 26.25 20.31 46.06
N ASN A 53 27.29 19.80 46.72
CA ASN A 53 27.51 19.61 48.17
C ASN A 53 27.08 18.25 48.76
N THR A 54 28.04 17.40 49.17
CA THR A 54 28.74 17.46 50.48
C THR A 54 29.76 16.31 50.60
N GLN A 55 30.84 16.58 51.33
CA GLN A 55 32.03 15.77 51.62
C GLN A 55 31.73 14.38 52.24
N GLN A 56 32.48 13.33 51.85
CA GLN A 56 33.46 12.65 52.71
C GLN A 56 34.17 11.45 52.04
N ASP A 57 35.50 11.49 52.11
CA ASP A 57 36.44 10.42 52.48
C ASP A 57 36.62 9.12 51.67
N THR A 58 37.84 9.01 51.13
CA THR A 58 38.77 7.86 51.11
C THR A 58 38.31 6.48 50.59
N ARG A 59 38.91 6.02 49.47
CA ARG A 59 39.87 4.89 49.45
C ARG A 59 40.50 4.67 48.06
N ALA A 60 41.81 4.47 48.04
CA ALA A 60 42.59 4.04 46.89
C ALA A 60 42.23 2.61 46.45
N GLY A 61 42.15 2.38 45.13
CA GLY A 61 41.89 1.08 44.52
C GLY A 61 42.25 1.06 43.04
N ARG A 62 43.50 0.69 42.77
CA ARG A 62 44.15 0.38 41.49
C ARG A 62 43.45 -0.79 40.78
N LEU A 63 43.18 -0.70 39.48
CA LEU A 63 43.33 -1.80 38.51
C LEU A 63 43.14 -1.30 37.06
N SER A 64 44.21 -1.43 36.28
CA SER A 64 44.20 -1.42 34.81
C SER A 64 43.53 -2.69 34.33
N GLU A 65 42.58 -2.58 33.42
CA GLU A 65 42.20 -3.69 32.57
C GLU A 65 41.95 -3.16 31.16
N THR A 66 42.91 -3.43 30.28
CA THR A 66 42.85 -3.13 28.85
C THR A 66 42.25 -4.37 28.20
N GLY A 67 40.93 -4.34 28.00
CA GLY A 67 40.19 -5.39 27.29
C GLY A 67 40.26 -5.16 25.79
N GLU A 68 41.05 -5.98 25.11
CA GLU A 68 41.07 -6.18 23.67
C GLU A 68 39.74 -6.84 23.25
N ILE A 69 38.91 -6.14 22.48
CA ILE A 69 37.65 -6.68 21.95
C ILE A 69 37.97 -7.34 20.60
N THR A 70 38.08 -8.66 20.62
CA THR A 70 38.11 -9.51 19.43
C THR A 70 36.69 -9.53 18.83
N GLN A 71 36.57 -9.07 17.58
CA GLN A 71 35.33 -9.20 16.80
C GLN A 71 35.23 -10.61 16.23
N ASP A 72 34.48 -11.47 16.91
CA ASP A 72 33.96 -12.69 16.30
C ASP A 72 32.82 -12.31 15.33
N ALA A 73 32.98 -12.70 14.07
CA ALA A 73 31.97 -12.54 13.03
C ALA A 73 30.75 -13.41 13.38
N ILE A 74 29.66 -12.77 13.80
CA ILE A 74 28.39 -13.43 14.04
C ILE A 74 27.80 -13.83 12.69
N HIS A 75 27.81 -15.13 12.42
CA HIS A 75 27.06 -15.75 11.32
C HIS A 75 25.57 -15.69 11.69
N ILE A 76 24.84 -14.73 11.11
CA ILE A 76 23.40 -14.63 11.27
C ILE A 76 22.78 -15.51 10.18
N GLU A 77 22.15 -16.62 10.59
CA GLU A 77 21.30 -17.40 9.70
C GLU A 77 20.07 -16.55 9.31
N PRO A 78 19.65 -16.57 8.04
CA PRO A 78 18.48 -15.83 7.59
C PRO A 78 17.25 -16.30 8.36
N VAL A 79 16.62 -15.39 9.09
CA VAL A 79 15.32 -15.62 9.73
C VAL A 79 14.28 -15.70 8.63
N ASP A 80 13.80 -16.91 8.38
CA ASP A 80 12.69 -17.22 7.48
C ASP A 80 11.39 -16.69 8.12
N LEU A 81 11.12 -15.40 7.91
CA LEU A 81 9.82 -14.82 8.24
C LEU A 81 8.79 -15.46 7.31
N PRO A 82 7.65 -15.98 7.83
CA PRO A 82 6.65 -16.57 6.96
C PRO A 82 6.20 -15.51 5.96
N HIS A 83 6.54 -15.73 4.69
CA HIS A 83 5.97 -15.04 3.55
C HIS A 83 4.46 -15.31 3.54
N ARG A 84 3.72 -14.57 4.36
CA ARG A 84 2.28 -14.44 4.24
C ARG A 84 2.07 -13.52 3.06
N LEU A 85 2.30 -14.07 1.86
CA LEU A 85 1.91 -13.46 0.61
C LEU A 85 0.44 -13.06 0.75
N ASN A 86 0.16 -11.82 0.40
CA ASN A 86 -1.16 -11.24 0.27
C ASN A 86 -1.94 -11.99 -0.83
N ASP A 87 -2.30 -13.24 -0.57
CA ASP A 87 -3.28 -14.01 -1.31
C ASP A 87 -4.68 -13.48 -0.95
N PHE A 88 -4.87 -12.18 -1.11
CA PHE A 88 -6.19 -11.63 -1.32
C PHE A 88 -6.53 -12.01 -2.74
N GLY A 89 -7.20 -13.15 -2.86
CA GLY A 89 -7.52 -13.81 -4.11
C GLY A 89 -7.94 -12.84 -5.20
N SER A 90 -7.33 -13.01 -6.37
CA SER A 90 -7.84 -12.47 -7.62
C SER A 90 -9.19 -13.16 -7.89
N PHE A 91 -10.27 -12.57 -7.37
CA PHE A 91 -11.64 -13.05 -7.56
C PHE A 91 -12.14 -12.68 -8.95
N ASN A 92 -11.69 -13.43 -9.96
CA ASN A 92 -12.37 -13.52 -11.26
C ASN A 92 -13.26 -14.77 -11.28
N ASP A 93 -14.09 -14.97 -10.25
CA ASP A 93 -15.11 -16.01 -10.32
C ASP A 93 -16.21 -15.52 -11.29
N PRO A 94 -16.56 -16.30 -12.33
CA PRO A 94 -17.56 -15.88 -13.30
C PRO A 94 -18.91 -15.76 -12.61
N LEU A 95 -19.33 -14.52 -12.37
CA LEU A 95 -20.67 -14.03 -12.04
C LEU A 95 -21.76 -15.06 -12.37
N GLY A 96 -22.17 -15.81 -11.34
CA GLY A 96 -23.52 -16.36 -11.32
C GLY A 96 -24.50 -15.20 -11.35
N GLU A 97 -25.44 -15.24 -12.28
CA GLU A 97 -26.47 -14.22 -12.48
C GLU A 97 -27.17 -13.93 -11.15
N THR A 98 -26.73 -12.87 -10.48
CA THR A 98 -27.32 -12.43 -9.23
C THR A 98 -28.51 -11.56 -9.61
N GLU A 99 -29.71 -12.07 -9.38
CA GLU A 99 -30.96 -11.35 -9.63
C GLU A 99 -30.99 -10.09 -8.75
N VAL A 100 -30.64 -8.95 -9.34
CA VAL A 100 -30.63 -7.65 -8.66
C VAL A 100 -32.07 -7.23 -8.43
N ILE A 101 -32.61 -7.59 -7.26
CA ILE A 101 -33.94 -7.17 -6.82
C ILE A 101 -33.90 -5.64 -6.63
N HIS A 102 -34.36 -4.90 -7.64
CA HIS A 102 -34.63 -3.47 -7.54
C HIS A 102 -35.87 -3.30 -6.65
N ALA A 103 -35.64 -3.24 -5.33
CA ALA A 103 -36.65 -2.77 -4.40
C ALA A 103 -36.81 -1.26 -4.59
N GLU A 104 -37.85 -0.85 -5.32
CA GLU A 104 -38.36 0.52 -5.35
C GLU A 104 -38.91 0.87 -3.97
N ASN A 105 -38.04 1.12 -3.00
CA ASN A 105 -38.40 1.61 -1.68
C ASN A 105 -38.08 3.11 -1.64
N GLU A 106 -39.10 3.93 -1.82
CA GLU A 106 -38.99 5.38 -1.84
C GLU A 106 -38.40 5.91 -0.52
N GLY A 107 -37.15 6.36 -0.56
CA GLY A 107 -36.70 7.54 0.21
C GLY A 107 -35.84 7.31 1.45
N ILE A 108 -35.58 6.08 1.91
CA ILE A 108 -34.62 5.84 3.01
C ILE A 108 -33.32 5.31 2.41
N GLN A 109 -32.35 6.21 2.22
CA GLN A 109 -31.00 5.80 1.85
C GLN A 109 -30.45 4.93 2.99
N ALA A 110 -30.04 3.71 2.66
CA ALA A 110 -29.45 2.81 3.65
C ALA A 110 -28.20 3.46 4.26
N GLU A 111 -28.07 3.34 5.59
CA GLU A 111 -26.97 3.94 6.36
C GLU A 111 -26.01 2.86 6.87
N SER A 112 -24.75 3.26 7.04
CA SER A 112 -23.72 2.43 7.66
C SER A 112 -24.07 2.11 9.12
N PRO A 113 -23.98 0.84 9.55
CA PRO A 113 -24.10 0.49 10.97
C PRO A 113 -22.90 0.98 11.80
N PHE A 114 -21.83 1.46 11.18
CA PHE A 114 -20.59 1.90 11.85
C PHE A 114 -20.48 3.42 12.02
N GLY A 115 -21.52 4.18 11.64
CA GLY A 115 -21.56 5.63 11.80
C GLY A 115 -20.88 6.42 10.68
N TYR A 116 -20.59 5.81 9.53
CA TYR A 116 -20.04 6.49 8.34
C TYR A 116 -21.09 7.24 7.50
N GLY A 117 -22.32 7.35 8.00
CA GLY A 117 -23.43 7.96 7.29
C GLY A 117 -23.97 7.06 6.15
N PRO A 118 -24.71 7.66 5.20
CA PRO A 118 -25.30 6.93 4.08
C PRO A 118 -24.24 6.24 3.21
N TYR A 119 -24.60 5.10 2.62
CA TYR A 119 -23.70 4.46 1.63
C TYR A 119 -23.52 5.36 0.39
N PRO A 120 -22.31 5.45 -0.16
CA PRO A 120 -22.08 6.21 -1.39
C PRO A 120 -22.81 5.55 -2.56
N GLU A 121 -23.14 6.35 -3.58
CA GLU A 121 -23.61 5.82 -4.85
C GLU A 121 -22.48 5.00 -5.50
N VAL A 122 -22.79 3.77 -5.91
CA VAL A 122 -21.82 2.85 -6.51
C VAL A 122 -21.96 2.95 -8.03
N PRO A 123 -20.90 3.38 -8.75
CA PRO A 123 -20.93 3.40 -10.21
C PRO A 123 -21.23 2.02 -10.78
N ALA A 124 -22.06 1.95 -11.83
CA ALA A 124 -22.49 0.68 -12.43
C ALA A 124 -21.33 -0.13 -13.04
N ASP A 125 -20.20 0.52 -13.35
CA ASP A 125 -18.99 -0.09 -13.89
C ASP A 125 -17.91 -0.37 -12.83
N TYR A 126 -18.21 -0.12 -11.55
CA TYR A 126 -17.29 -0.43 -10.45
C TYR A 126 -17.09 -1.95 -10.35
N PRO A 127 -15.84 -2.46 -10.39
CA PRO A 127 -15.59 -3.88 -10.61
C PRO A 127 -15.78 -4.76 -9.37
N TRP A 128 -16.02 -4.18 -8.18
CA TRP A 128 -16.16 -4.93 -6.93
C TRP A 128 -17.53 -4.75 -6.29
N GLN A 129 -18.08 -5.83 -5.76
CA GLN A 129 -19.34 -5.79 -5.03
C GLN A 129 -19.12 -5.19 -3.62
N PRO A 130 -19.86 -4.12 -3.24
CA PRO A 130 -19.74 -3.55 -1.90
C PRO A 130 -20.27 -4.48 -0.80
N ILE A 131 -19.62 -4.47 0.36
CA ILE A 131 -19.86 -5.36 1.50
C ILE A 131 -21.29 -5.23 2.04
N TRP A 132 -21.88 -4.04 1.96
CA TRP A 132 -23.27 -3.80 2.38
C TRP A 132 -24.32 -4.35 1.41
N THR A 133 -23.90 -4.90 0.26
CA THR A 133 -24.78 -5.60 -0.69
C THR A 133 -24.63 -7.12 -0.62
N LEU A 134 -23.69 -7.62 0.19
CA LEU A 134 -23.43 -9.04 0.36
C LEU A 134 -24.40 -9.69 1.36
N SER A 135 -24.52 -11.01 1.29
CA SER A 135 -25.24 -11.79 2.32
C SER A 135 -24.52 -11.69 3.67
N ASP A 136 -25.24 -11.93 4.77
CA ASP A 136 -24.62 -11.92 6.11
C ASP A 136 -23.52 -12.98 6.26
N GLU A 137 -23.64 -14.12 5.57
CA GLU A 137 -22.61 -15.17 5.55
C GLU A 137 -21.34 -14.69 4.85
N ASP A 138 -21.47 -14.08 3.67
CA ASP A 138 -20.35 -13.52 2.91
C ASP A 138 -19.68 -12.37 3.69
N ARG A 139 -20.48 -11.46 4.26
CA ARG A 139 -19.97 -10.37 5.11
C ARG A 139 -19.12 -10.90 6.25
N ALA A 140 -19.61 -11.90 6.97
CA ALA A 140 -18.89 -12.52 8.07
C ALA A 140 -17.62 -13.22 7.61
N HIS A 141 -17.65 -13.88 6.45
CA HIS A 141 -16.46 -14.49 5.85
C HIS A 141 -15.37 -13.45 5.55
N TYR A 142 -15.73 -12.35 4.88
CA TYR A 142 -14.78 -11.28 4.57
C TYR A 142 -14.23 -10.60 5.82
N ALA A 143 -15.07 -10.38 6.83
CA ALA A 143 -14.69 -9.77 8.10
C ALA A 143 -13.57 -10.54 8.82
N GLN A 144 -13.57 -11.87 8.75
CA GLN A 144 -12.59 -12.71 9.45
C GLN A 144 -11.16 -12.49 8.94
N ALA A 145 -11.00 -12.10 7.67
CA ALA A 145 -9.70 -11.87 7.07
C ALA A 145 -9.15 -10.45 7.32
N HIS A 146 -9.96 -9.55 7.88
CA HIS A 146 -9.63 -8.13 7.97
C HIS A 146 -9.37 -7.70 9.42
N PRO A 147 -8.29 -6.93 9.70
CA PRO A 147 -7.90 -6.57 11.08
C PRO A 147 -9.00 -5.81 11.84
N ASP A 148 -9.75 -4.96 11.12
CA ASP A 148 -10.86 -4.17 11.66
C ASP A 148 -12.24 -4.76 11.35
N GLY A 149 -12.30 -6.04 10.95
CA GLY A 149 -13.54 -6.72 10.57
C GLY A 149 -14.29 -6.00 9.44
N GLU A 150 -15.62 -6.10 9.46
CA GLU A 150 -16.50 -5.45 8.47
C GLU A 150 -16.33 -3.94 8.42
N ARG A 151 -16.05 -3.30 9.56
CA ARG A 151 -15.89 -1.86 9.68
C ARG A 151 -14.75 -1.35 8.79
N GLY A 152 -13.60 -2.02 8.84
CA GLY A 152 -12.45 -1.68 8.01
C GLY A 152 -12.69 -1.93 6.53
N ILE A 153 -13.39 -3.02 6.19
CA ILE A 153 -13.73 -3.36 4.80
C ILE A 153 -14.66 -2.31 4.21
N GLU A 154 -15.67 -1.87 4.96
CA GLU A 154 -16.57 -0.82 4.51
C GLU A 154 -15.81 0.48 4.22
N LEU A 155 -14.91 0.93 5.12
CA LEU A 155 -14.07 2.10 4.87
C LEU A 155 -13.21 1.92 3.62
N MET A 156 -12.56 0.77 3.48
CA MET A 156 -11.73 0.44 2.33
C MET A 156 -12.52 0.54 1.02
N GLN A 157 -13.72 -0.04 0.96
CA GLN A 157 -14.55 0.01 -0.23
C GLN A 157 -15.14 1.39 -0.51
N ARG A 158 -15.51 2.17 0.52
CA ARG A 158 -15.90 3.58 0.35
C ARG A 158 -14.78 4.40 -0.30
N VAL A 159 -13.53 4.22 0.14
CA VAL A 159 -12.36 4.85 -0.50
C VAL A 159 -12.21 4.37 -1.95
N GLY A 160 -12.32 3.07 -2.20
CA GLY A 160 -12.26 2.51 -3.54
C GLY A 160 -13.31 3.10 -4.49
N ILE A 161 -14.55 3.23 -4.04
CA ILE A 161 -15.64 3.84 -4.81
C ILE A 161 -15.35 5.32 -5.10
N LYS A 162 -14.93 6.11 -4.10
CA LYS A 162 -14.58 7.53 -4.31
C LYS A 162 -13.42 7.69 -5.28
N LEU A 163 -12.39 6.85 -5.20
CA LEU A 163 -11.27 6.82 -6.15
C LEU A 163 -11.74 6.49 -7.57
N TRP A 164 -12.63 5.51 -7.72
CA TRP A 164 -13.21 5.14 -9.02
C TRP A 164 -14.01 6.28 -9.64
N GLN A 165 -14.84 6.96 -8.85
CA GLN A 165 -15.58 8.15 -9.28
C GLN A 165 -14.67 9.31 -9.71
N MET A 166 -13.47 9.40 -9.12
CA MET A 166 -12.41 10.34 -9.53
C MET A 166 -11.63 9.88 -10.78
N GLY A 167 -12.03 8.79 -11.42
CA GLY A 167 -11.38 8.23 -12.62
C GLY A 167 -10.02 7.59 -12.36
N GLN A 168 -9.72 7.22 -11.11
CA GLN A 168 -8.46 6.57 -10.77
C GLN A 168 -8.51 5.07 -11.13
N ASN A 169 -7.47 4.58 -11.80
CA ASN A 169 -7.39 3.19 -12.24
C ASN A 169 -6.50 2.37 -11.29
N PHE A 170 -7.10 1.43 -10.57
CA PHE A 170 -6.41 0.52 -9.66
C PHE A 170 -6.99 -0.89 -9.80
N THR A 171 -6.20 -1.92 -9.50
CA THR A 171 -6.59 -3.34 -9.69
C THR A 171 -6.96 -4.04 -8.38
N GLY A 172 -6.88 -3.33 -7.27
CA GLY A 172 -7.21 -3.83 -5.93
C GLY A 172 -6.90 -2.78 -4.88
N ILE A 173 -7.30 -3.03 -3.65
CA ILE A 173 -7.11 -2.09 -2.55
C ILE A 173 -6.80 -2.89 -1.29
N ALA A 174 -5.77 -2.47 -0.58
CA ALA A 174 -5.34 -3.11 0.66
C ALA A 174 -5.56 -2.17 1.84
N TYR A 175 -5.95 -2.73 2.97
CA TYR A 175 -6.01 -2.04 4.25
C TYR A 175 -4.91 -2.59 5.15
N SER A 176 -4.09 -1.70 5.71
CA SER A 176 -3.03 -2.12 6.63
C SER A 176 -3.44 -1.89 8.08
N SER A 177 -2.75 -2.57 8.99
CA SER A 177 -2.93 -2.41 10.45
C SER A 177 -2.66 -1.00 10.95
N ASN A 178 -2.00 -0.14 10.16
CA ASN A 178 -1.82 1.28 10.47
C ASN A 178 -3.04 2.16 10.13
N GLY A 179 -4.17 1.55 9.74
CA GLY A 179 -5.43 2.23 9.44
C GLY A 179 -5.47 2.95 8.09
N ARG A 180 -4.41 2.83 7.30
CA ARG A 180 -4.33 3.43 5.95
C ARG A 180 -4.72 2.45 4.87
N ILE A 181 -5.13 3.03 3.75
CA ILE A 181 -5.56 2.31 2.57
C ILE A 181 -4.57 2.52 1.42
N TYR A 182 -4.27 1.43 0.71
CA TYR A 182 -3.27 1.37 -0.34
C TYR A 182 -3.91 0.81 -1.61
N PRO A 183 -4.35 1.67 -2.54
CA PRO A 183 -4.82 1.22 -3.83
C PRO A 183 -3.65 0.68 -4.66
N ASN A 184 -3.85 -0.47 -5.29
CA ASN A 184 -2.88 -1.10 -6.17
C ASN A 184 -2.92 -0.41 -7.54
N PHE A 185 -2.25 0.73 -7.67
CA PHE A 185 -2.06 1.40 -8.95
C PHE A 185 -1.01 0.65 -9.81
N PRO A 186 -1.16 0.57 -11.14
CA PRO A 186 -0.24 -0.19 -12.00
C PRO A 186 1.22 0.22 -11.92
N ASP A 187 1.50 1.47 -11.57
CA ASP A 187 2.81 2.11 -11.54
C ASP A 187 3.20 2.57 -10.13
N THR A 188 2.56 2.06 -9.07
CA THR A 188 2.85 2.46 -7.69
C THR A 188 3.21 1.26 -6.82
N VAL A 189 4.24 1.43 -5.99
CA VAL A 189 4.68 0.47 -4.98
C VAL A 189 4.77 1.20 -3.64
N TYR A 190 4.24 0.59 -2.59
CA TYR A 190 4.34 1.12 -1.24
C TYR A 190 5.45 0.40 -0.48
N VAL A 191 6.29 1.14 0.23
CA VAL A 191 7.40 0.59 1.01
C VAL A 191 7.31 1.00 2.47
N ASP A 192 7.55 0.04 3.36
CA ASP A 192 7.79 0.29 4.77
C ASP A 192 9.30 0.31 5.02
N VAL A 193 9.80 1.45 5.50
CA VAL A 193 11.22 1.66 5.76
C VAL A 193 11.44 1.67 7.26
N GLN A 194 12.06 0.61 7.77
CA GLN A 194 12.39 0.46 9.18
C GLN A 194 13.89 0.64 9.40
N GLN A 195 14.26 1.55 10.31
CA GLN A 195 15.65 1.65 10.77
C GLN A 195 15.91 0.62 11.86
N THR A 196 16.89 -0.24 11.63
CA THR A 196 17.34 -1.28 12.55
C THR A 196 18.79 -1.01 12.98
N GLU A 197 19.27 -1.71 14.01
CA GLU A 197 20.65 -1.57 14.49
C GLU A 197 21.70 -1.95 13.44
N THR A 198 21.35 -2.84 12.51
CA THR A 198 22.23 -3.35 11.44
C THR A 198 22.09 -2.58 10.13
N GLY A 199 21.14 -1.65 10.02
CA GLY A 199 20.90 -0.85 8.82
C GLY A 199 19.43 -0.57 8.55
N THR A 200 19.11 -0.19 7.32
CA THR A 200 17.74 0.07 6.88
C THR A 200 17.12 -1.20 6.29
N SER A 201 15.98 -1.63 6.82
CA SER A 201 15.15 -2.70 6.26
C SER A 201 14.02 -2.09 5.44
N ILE A 202 13.83 -2.59 4.21
CA ILE A 202 12.77 -2.14 3.30
C ILE A 202 11.83 -3.32 3.02
N SER A 203 10.60 -3.22 3.50
CA SER A 203 9.51 -4.14 3.14
C SER A 203 8.70 -3.54 2.01
N VAL A 204 8.42 -4.34 0.97
CA VAL A 204 7.73 -3.88 -0.23
C VAL A 204 6.32 -4.46 -0.24
N THR A 205 5.31 -3.60 -0.41
CA THR A 205 3.90 -3.97 -0.57
C THR A 205 3.42 -3.51 -1.94
N GLY A 206 3.11 -4.46 -2.83
CA GLY A 206 2.62 -4.19 -4.18
C GLY A 206 2.43 -5.47 -4.98
N SER A 207 1.49 -5.48 -5.92
CA SER A 207 0.98 -6.71 -6.54
C SER A 207 1.53 -7.03 -7.93
N PHE A 208 2.40 -6.20 -8.53
CA PHE A 208 2.78 -6.36 -9.95
C PHE A 208 4.23 -5.96 -10.27
N ILE A 209 5.17 -6.18 -9.34
CA ILE A 209 6.59 -5.91 -9.60
C ILE A 209 7.36 -7.18 -9.93
N SER A 210 8.31 -7.08 -10.84
CA SER A 210 9.25 -8.16 -11.10
C SER A 210 10.17 -8.37 -9.88
N GLU A 211 10.77 -9.56 -9.78
CA GLU A 211 11.75 -9.83 -8.72
C GLU A 211 12.97 -8.90 -8.81
N GLU A 212 13.43 -8.61 -10.03
CA GLU A 212 14.52 -7.66 -10.30
C GLU A 212 14.18 -6.24 -9.82
N ASP A 213 12.97 -5.75 -10.13
CA ASP A 213 12.50 -4.44 -9.69
C ASP A 213 12.34 -4.39 -8.17
N MET A 214 11.86 -5.47 -7.56
CA MET A 214 11.75 -5.60 -6.11
C MET A 214 13.12 -5.55 -5.43
N GLU A 215 14.12 -6.26 -5.96
CA GLU A 215 15.49 -6.20 -5.46
C GLU A 215 16.09 -4.79 -5.62
N LEU A 216 15.84 -4.14 -6.76
CA LEU A 216 16.28 -2.76 -6.98
C LEU A 216 15.68 -1.83 -5.93
N ILE A 217 14.38 -1.94 -5.63
CA ILE A 217 13.69 -1.15 -4.59
C ILE A 217 14.28 -1.44 -3.20
N LYS A 218 14.51 -2.71 -2.85
CA LYS A 218 15.12 -3.11 -1.57
C LYS A 218 16.53 -2.54 -1.39
N ASN A 219 17.26 -2.35 -2.49
CA ASN A 219 18.57 -1.70 -2.50
C ASN A 219 18.51 -0.16 -2.54
N GLY A 220 17.31 0.43 -2.41
CA GLY A 220 17.09 1.87 -2.40
C GLY A 220 17.04 2.52 -3.79
N GLY A 221 16.93 1.72 -4.85
CA GLY A 221 16.70 2.18 -6.22
C GLY A 221 15.22 2.39 -6.54
N THR A 222 14.94 2.90 -7.74
CA THR A 222 13.58 3.09 -8.25
C THR A 222 13.52 2.59 -9.69
N PRO A 223 12.74 1.53 -9.97
CA PRO A 223 12.57 1.02 -11.33
C PRO A 223 12.01 2.07 -12.30
N PRO A 224 12.40 2.06 -13.58
CA PRO A 224 11.83 2.96 -14.58
C PRO A 224 10.31 2.81 -14.69
N GLY A 225 9.59 3.92 -14.56
CA GLY A 225 8.13 3.95 -14.68
C GLY A 225 7.38 3.44 -13.44
N ILE A 226 8.08 3.16 -12.33
CA ILE A 226 7.47 2.84 -11.04
C ILE A 226 7.64 4.00 -10.07
N THR A 227 6.54 4.38 -9.43
CA THR A 227 6.50 5.34 -8.32
C THR A 227 6.61 4.57 -7.01
N VAL A 228 7.67 4.81 -6.25
CA VAL A 228 7.84 4.24 -4.91
C VAL A 228 7.34 5.26 -3.88
N LYS A 229 6.36 4.88 -3.07
CA LYS A 229 5.77 5.70 -2.01
C LYS A 229 6.03 5.07 -0.65
N ASP A 230 6.24 5.90 0.37
CA ASP A 230 6.29 5.40 1.74
C ASP A 230 4.90 4.93 2.21
N MET A 231 4.82 3.91 3.05
CA MET A 231 3.53 3.45 3.58
C MET A 231 2.81 4.52 4.41
N SER A 232 3.51 5.50 4.98
CA SER A 232 2.89 6.66 5.61
C SER A 232 2.14 7.56 4.63
N GLU A 233 2.38 7.44 3.32
CA GLU A 233 1.64 8.13 2.26
C GLU A 233 0.37 7.39 1.80
N GLY A 234 0.04 6.25 2.45
CA GLY A 234 -1.25 5.59 2.25
C GLY A 234 -2.42 6.54 2.55
N ILE A 235 -3.58 6.28 1.94
CA ILE A 235 -4.77 7.11 2.11
C ILE A 235 -5.28 6.99 3.54
N GLU A 236 -5.44 8.13 4.22
CA GLU A 236 -6.13 8.20 5.51
C GLU A 236 -7.64 8.26 5.24
N PRO A 237 -8.41 7.21 5.56
CA PRO A 237 -9.80 7.07 5.10
C PRO A 237 -10.71 8.20 5.57
N PHE A 238 -10.60 8.64 6.83
CA PHE A 238 -11.56 9.59 7.39
C PHE A 238 -11.42 10.96 6.74
N SER A 239 -10.19 11.45 6.65
CA SER A 239 -9.86 12.71 5.97
C SER A 239 -10.17 12.64 4.47
N PHE A 240 -9.94 11.49 3.83
CA PHE A 240 -10.21 11.34 2.40
C PHE A 240 -11.70 11.26 2.08
N LEU A 241 -12.52 10.70 2.96
CA LEU A 241 -13.96 10.53 2.77
C LEU A 241 -14.80 11.68 3.35
N ASP A 242 -14.17 12.63 4.04
CA ASP A 242 -14.84 13.73 4.74
C ASP A 242 -15.79 13.23 5.86
N LEU A 243 -15.34 12.22 6.64
CA LEU A 243 -16.09 11.55 7.73
C LEU A 243 -15.68 12.00 9.14
#